data_AF-A0A4S2EY12-F1
#
_entry.id   AF-A0A4S2EY12-F1
#
_cell.length_a   1.000
_cell.length_b   1.000
_cell.length_c   1.000
_cell.angle_alpha   90.00
_cell.angle_beta   90.00
_cell.angle_gamma   90.00
#
_symmetry.space_group_name_H-M   'P 1'
#
loop_
_entity.id
_entity.type
_entity.pdbx_description
1 polymer ?
#
loop_
_entity_poly.entity_id
_entity_poly.type
_entity_poly.pdbx_seq_one_letter_code
_entity_poly.pdbx_strand_id
1 'polypeptide(L)'
;MESKTVELKTPAAPEFARSVRMLAANLAVVCGLSIDDVEDVRMAAEEGFVYASATEQESVGIRFDINEDRIEMVFTLGAQANVEDAYEDGSFGYAQLILGAVTDEFSIDDEASTLTVVKTRGVSA
;
A
#
# COMPACT_ATOMS: atom_id res chain seq x y z
N MET A 1 0.04 2.06 22.96
CA MET A 1 1.20 2.81 22.44
C MET A 1 0.70 3.96 21.57
N GLU A 2 1.41 5.08 21.48
CA GLU A 2 1.00 6.22 20.64
C GLU A 2 1.22 5.88 19.16
N SER A 3 0.21 6.14 18.31
CA SER A 3 0.32 5.94 16.87
C SER A 3 1.23 7.02 16.27
N LYS A 4 2.06 6.63 15.31
CA LYS A 4 2.96 7.54 14.60
C LYS A 4 2.60 7.55 13.12
N THR A 5 2.74 8.71 12.50
CA THR A 5 2.51 8.90 11.07
C THR A 5 3.84 9.24 10.40
N VAL A 6 4.10 8.57 9.27
CA VAL A 6 5.22 8.86 8.36
C VAL A 6 4.64 9.14 6.98
N GLU A 7 5.13 10.17 6.31
CA GLU A 7 4.64 10.54 4.98
C GLU A 7 5.77 10.51 3.96
N LEU A 8 5.48 9.98 2.78
CA LEU A 8 6.36 9.97 1.62
C LEU A 8 5.60 10.51 0.42
N LYS A 9 6.26 11.32 -0.40
CA LYS A 9 5.75 11.74 -1.71
C LYS A 9 6.81 11.45 -2.76
N THR A 10 6.43 10.79 -3.84
CA THR A 10 7.31 10.47 -4.97
C THR A 10 6.63 10.79 -6.30
N PRO A 11 7.38 10.93 -7.40
CA PRO A 11 6.81 10.81 -8.73
C PRO A 11 6.08 9.47 -8.90
N ALA A 12 5.01 9.45 -9.71
CA ALA A 12 4.31 8.23 -10.11
C ALA A 12 5.11 7.47 -11.17
N ALA A 13 6.30 6.99 -10.81
CA ALA A 13 7.23 6.32 -11.71
C ALA A 13 7.72 4.99 -11.12
N PRO A 14 7.80 3.90 -11.91
CA PRO A 14 8.16 2.56 -11.42
C PRO A 14 9.50 2.48 -10.68
N GLU A 15 10.45 3.35 -11.01
CA GLU A 15 11.77 3.42 -10.36
C GLU A 15 11.71 3.73 -8.85
N PHE A 16 10.61 4.30 -8.36
CA PHE A 16 10.41 4.58 -6.93
C PHE A 16 9.76 3.42 -6.16
N ALA A 17 9.20 2.39 -6.84
CA ALA A 17 8.54 1.27 -6.18
C ALA A 17 9.45 0.55 -5.17
N ARG A 18 10.73 0.38 -5.52
CA ARG A 18 11.72 -0.21 -4.60
C ARG A 18 11.93 0.64 -3.34
N SER A 19 11.91 1.96 -3.45
CA SER A 19 12.09 2.85 -2.31
C SER A 19 10.89 2.77 -1.37
N VAL A 20 9.67 2.73 -1.93
CA VAL A 20 8.41 2.61 -1.18
C VAL A 20 8.38 1.31 -0.37
N ARG A 21 8.61 0.15 -1.01
CA ARG A 21 8.58 -1.14 -0.31
C ARG A 21 9.68 -1.27 0.75
N MET A 22 10.85 -0.67 0.53
CA MET A 22 11.93 -0.70 1.52
C MET A 22 11.62 0.15 2.75
N LEU A 23 10.99 1.32 2.56
CA LEU A 23 10.50 2.12 3.68
C LEU A 23 9.42 1.36 4.45
N ALA A 24 8.42 0.82 3.75
CA ALA A 24 7.34 0.04 4.37
C ALA A 24 7.87 -1.15 5.19
N ALA A 25 8.83 -1.91 4.65
CA ALA A 25 9.48 -3.01 5.36
C ALA A 25 10.16 -2.56 6.66
N ASN A 26 10.90 -1.45 6.60
CA ASN A 26 11.59 -0.92 7.78
C ASN A 26 10.59 -0.44 8.83
N LEU A 27 9.49 0.20 8.40
CA LEU A 27 8.41 0.60 9.31
C LEU A 27 7.69 -0.62 9.91
N ALA A 28 7.50 -1.69 9.15
CA ALA A 28 6.91 -2.92 9.66
C ALA A 28 7.76 -3.55 10.77
N VAL A 29 9.09 -3.58 10.60
CA VAL A 29 10.02 -4.00 11.67
C VAL A 29 9.88 -3.11 12.91
N VAL A 30 9.70 -1.79 12.74
CA VAL A 30 9.44 -0.85 13.85
C VAL A 30 8.11 -1.17 14.58
N CYS A 31 7.13 -1.73 13.88
CA CYS A 31 5.84 -2.15 14.47
C CYS A 31 5.92 -3.47 15.24
N GLY A 32 7.03 -4.22 15.15
CA GLY A 32 7.15 -5.55 15.76
C GLY A 32 6.52 -6.69 14.94
N LEU A 33 6.24 -6.45 13.66
CA LEU A 33 5.72 -7.44 12.72
C LEU A 33 6.71 -8.59 12.51
N SER A 34 6.20 -9.80 12.22
CA SER A 34 7.04 -10.97 11.95
C SER A 34 7.78 -10.85 10.61
N ILE A 35 8.74 -11.74 10.36
CA ILE A 35 9.47 -11.75 9.07
C ILE A 35 8.49 -11.97 7.91
N ASP A 36 7.54 -12.88 8.07
CA ASP A 36 6.53 -13.18 7.05
C ASP A 36 5.64 -11.95 6.81
N ASP A 37 5.19 -11.31 7.90
CA ASP A 37 4.42 -10.06 7.81
C ASP A 37 5.21 -8.93 7.13
N VAL A 38 6.53 -8.84 7.34
CA VAL A 38 7.38 -7.83 6.70
C VAL A 38 7.49 -8.06 5.20
N GLU A 39 7.58 -9.32 4.74
CA GLU A 39 7.57 -9.63 3.31
C GLU A 39 6.19 -9.37 2.69
N ASP A 40 5.11 -9.63 3.42
CA ASP A 40 3.75 -9.27 3.01
C ASP A 40 3.58 -7.74 2.88
N VAL A 41 4.07 -6.96 3.84
CA VAL A 41 4.06 -5.49 3.78
C VAL A 41 4.87 -4.98 2.58
N ARG A 42 6.00 -5.62 2.26
CA ARG A 42 6.78 -5.26 1.07
C ARG A 42 5.98 -5.43 -0.21
N MET A 43 5.33 -6.59 -0.35
CA MET A 43 4.48 -6.86 -1.51
C MET A 43 3.30 -5.89 -1.55
N ALA A 44 2.61 -5.68 -0.44
CA ALA A 44 1.50 -4.73 -0.34
C ALA A 44 1.88 -3.31 -0.74
N ALA A 45 3.04 -2.84 -0.27
CA ALA A 45 3.53 -1.51 -0.56
C ALA A 45 3.96 -1.34 -2.04
N GLU A 46 4.53 -2.39 -2.63
CA GLU A 46 4.90 -2.40 -4.05
C GLU A 46 3.65 -2.39 -4.94
N GLU A 47 2.69 -3.28 -4.69
CA GLU A 47 1.45 -3.37 -5.48
C GLU A 47 0.54 -2.16 -5.27
N GLY A 48 0.43 -1.64 -4.04
CA GLY A 48 -0.33 -0.41 -3.76
C GLY A 48 0.26 0.80 -4.48
N PHE A 49 1.60 0.89 -4.58
CA PHE A 49 2.26 1.95 -5.34
C PHE A 49 2.10 1.78 -6.85
N VAL A 50 2.17 0.55 -7.37
CA VAL A 50 1.91 0.26 -8.79
C VAL A 50 0.48 0.61 -9.17
N TYR A 51 -0.49 0.20 -8.34
CA TYR A 51 -1.90 0.56 -8.49
C TYR A 51 -2.07 2.08 -8.54
N ALA A 52 -1.56 2.79 -7.53
CA ALA A 52 -1.64 4.24 -7.46
C ALA A 52 -0.98 4.91 -8.68
N SER A 53 0.20 4.46 -9.09
CA SER A 53 0.92 5.04 -10.24
C SER A 53 0.17 4.88 -11.56
N ALA A 54 -0.68 3.86 -11.69
CA ALA A 54 -1.50 3.63 -12.88
C ALA A 54 -2.74 4.54 -12.99
N THR A 55 -3.10 5.29 -11.94
CA THR A 55 -4.33 6.11 -11.90
C THR A 55 -4.21 7.53 -12.51
N GLU A 56 -3.28 7.74 -13.44
CA GLU A 56 -3.03 9.03 -14.12
C GLU A 56 -2.75 10.21 -13.17
N GLN A 57 -1.78 10.06 -12.26
CA GLN A 57 -1.29 11.15 -11.41
C GLN A 57 0.20 11.41 -11.62
N GLU A 58 0.66 12.65 -11.40
CA GLU A 58 2.09 12.99 -11.54
C GLU A 58 2.93 12.52 -10.35
N SER A 59 2.32 12.44 -9.17
CA SER A 59 2.98 12.09 -7.92
C SER A 59 2.06 11.28 -7.02
N VAL A 60 2.61 10.28 -6.34
CA VAL A 60 1.90 9.48 -5.33
C VAL A 60 2.29 9.97 -3.94
N GLY A 61 1.30 10.32 -3.13
CA GLY A 61 1.43 10.51 -1.69
C GLY A 61 1.16 9.19 -0.97
N ILE A 62 1.97 8.89 0.04
CA ILE A 62 1.86 7.67 0.83
C ILE A 62 1.96 8.06 2.31
N ARG A 63 0.88 7.83 3.05
CA ARG A 63 0.83 8.00 4.51
C ARG A 63 0.94 6.61 5.14
N PHE A 64 1.87 6.45 6.08
CA PHE A 64 2.06 5.25 6.86
C PHE A 64 1.66 5.54 8.31
N ASP A 65 0.64 4.87 8.81
CA ASP A 65 0.21 4.97 10.20
C ASP A 65 0.56 3.69 10.91
N ILE A 66 1.49 3.82 11.85
CA ILE A 66 2.09 2.70 12.54
C ILE A 66 1.75 2.74 14.02
N ASN A 67 1.53 1.57 14.58
CA ASN A 67 1.47 1.33 16.01
C ASN A 67 1.99 -0.07 16.31
N GLU A 68 1.79 -0.55 17.53
CA GLU A 68 2.23 -1.89 17.93
C GLU A 68 1.43 -2.93 17.15
N ASP A 69 2.12 -3.84 16.46
CA ASP A 69 1.54 -4.94 15.69
C ASP A 69 0.65 -4.52 14.51
N ARG A 70 0.71 -3.25 14.04
CA ARG A 70 -0.08 -2.79 12.88
C ARG A 70 0.62 -1.71 12.06
N ILE A 71 0.52 -1.85 10.75
CA ILE A 71 0.82 -0.83 9.75
C ILE A 71 -0.38 -0.62 8.82
N GLU A 72 -0.77 0.64 8.64
CA GLU A 72 -1.70 1.08 7.62
C GLU A 72 -0.95 1.95 6.61
N MET A 73 -1.18 1.73 5.33
CA MET A 73 -0.61 2.52 4.26
C MET A 73 -1.74 3.09 3.41
N VAL A 74 -1.77 4.41 3.26
CA VAL A 74 -2.78 5.12 2.47
C VAL A 74 -2.10 5.80 1.29
N PHE A 75 -2.45 5.38 0.09
CA PHE A 75 -1.94 5.89 -1.18
C PHE A 75 -2.94 6.85 -1.78
N THR A 76 -2.48 8.00 -2.27
CA THR A 76 -3.31 8.87 -3.12
C THR A 76 -3.55 8.21 -4.47
N LEU A 77 -4.73 8.40 -5.03
CA LEU A 77 -5.12 7.98 -6.37
C LEU A 77 -5.41 9.21 -7.24
N GLY A 78 -5.20 9.08 -8.54
CA GLY A 78 -5.56 10.08 -9.55
C GLY A 78 -6.95 9.85 -10.13
N ALA A 79 -7.25 10.57 -11.22
CA ALA A 79 -8.59 10.64 -11.79
C ALA A 79 -9.07 9.32 -12.43
N GLN A 80 -8.16 8.41 -12.78
CA GLN A 80 -8.47 7.08 -13.32
C GLN A 80 -8.54 6.00 -12.21
N ALA A 81 -8.95 6.37 -10.99
CA ALA A 81 -9.14 5.40 -9.90
C ALA A 81 -10.30 4.42 -10.15
N ASN A 82 -11.21 4.74 -11.09
CA ASN A 82 -12.40 3.95 -11.39
C ASN A 82 -12.03 2.53 -11.87
N VAL A 83 -12.33 1.57 -11.00
CA VAL A 83 -12.07 0.14 -11.21
C VAL A 83 -12.81 -0.39 -12.45
N GLU A 84 -13.93 0.21 -12.83
CA GLU A 84 -14.76 -0.23 -13.97
C GLU A 84 -14.07 -0.08 -15.33
N ASP A 85 -13.30 0.98 -15.56
CA ASP A 85 -12.56 1.21 -16.83
C ASP A 85 -11.21 0.47 -16.85
N ALA A 86 -10.66 0.17 -15.67
CA ALA A 86 -9.42 -0.54 -15.44
C ALA A 86 -9.47 -2.06 -15.72
N TYR A 87 -10.67 -2.65 -15.79
CA TYR A 87 -10.84 -4.08 -16.07
C TYR A 87 -10.44 -4.47 -17.50
N GLU A 88 -10.36 -3.52 -18.45
CA GLU A 88 -10.00 -3.83 -19.84
C GLU A 88 -8.50 -4.14 -20.05
N ASP A 89 -7.60 -3.68 -19.17
CA ASP A 89 -6.15 -3.87 -19.33
C ASP A 89 -5.54 -4.92 -18.35
N GLY A 90 -6.34 -5.51 -17.46
CA GLY A 90 -5.94 -6.60 -16.55
C GLY A 90 -4.91 -6.26 -15.47
N SER A 91 -4.23 -5.11 -15.56
CA SER A 91 -3.17 -4.68 -14.63
C SER A 91 -3.69 -4.42 -13.22
N PHE A 92 -4.82 -3.72 -13.09
CA PHE A 92 -5.43 -3.42 -11.79
C PHE A 92 -5.97 -4.66 -11.08
N GLY A 93 -6.53 -5.61 -11.84
CA GLY A 93 -7.04 -6.87 -11.29
C GLY A 93 -5.94 -7.73 -10.67
N TYR A 94 -4.73 -7.73 -11.25
CA TYR A 94 -3.60 -8.46 -10.70
C TYR A 94 -3.08 -7.83 -9.40
N ALA A 95 -2.94 -6.50 -9.36
CA ALA A 95 -2.55 -5.79 -8.15
C ALA A 95 -3.56 -6.02 -7.01
N GLN A 96 -4.86 -5.90 -7.27
CA GLN A 96 -5.90 -6.18 -6.26
C GLN A 96 -5.88 -7.62 -5.77
N LEU A 97 -5.60 -8.59 -6.65
CA LEU A 97 -5.46 -10.00 -6.28
C LEU A 97 -4.28 -10.22 -5.33
N ILE A 98 -3.13 -9.59 -5.59
CA ILE A 98 -1.99 -9.67 -4.67
C ILE A 98 -2.32 -8.98 -3.35
N LEU A 99 -2.87 -7.76 -3.39
CA LEU A 99 -3.25 -7.01 -2.19
C LEU A 99 -4.19 -7.83 -1.30
N GLY A 100 -5.22 -8.47 -1.86
CA GLY A 100 -6.13 -9.34 -1.11
C GLY A 100 -5.48 -10.62 -0.57
N ALA A 101 -4.33 -11.04 -1.09
CA ALA A 101 -3.61 -12.21 -0.61
C ALA A 101 -2.60 -11.88 0.51
N VAL A 102 -2.00 -10.69 0.48
CA VAL A 102 -0.90 -10.31 1.40
C VAL A 102 -1.33 -9.36 2.52
N THR A 103 -2.50 -8.73 2.41
CA THR A 103 -3.02 -7.78 3.41
C THR A 103 -4.18 -8.41 4.20
N ASP A 104 -4.42 -7.90 5.41
CA ASP A 104 -5.60 -8.31 6.19
C ASP A 104 -6.86 -7.56 5.74
N GLU A 105 -6.67 -6.31 5.31
CA GLU A 105 -7.72 -5.45 4.77
C GLU A 105 -7.13 -4.54 3.70
N PHE A 106 -7.87 -4.34 2.61
CA PHE A 106 -7.65 -3.24 1.70
C PHE A 106 -8.97 -2.67 1.21
N SER A 107 -8.99 -1.37 0.91
CA SER A 107 -10.16 -0.67 0.41
C SER A 107 -9.75 0.45 -0.55
N ILE A 108 -10.62 0.71 -1.53
CA ILE A 108 -10.49 1.83 -2.45
C ILE A 108 -11.66 2.77 -2.13
N ASP A 109 -11.34 4.03 -1.91
CA ASP A 109 -12.32 5.09 -1.69
C ASP A 109 -12.24 6.07 -2.87
N ASP A 110 -13.26 6.03 -3.72
CA ASP A 110 -13.35 6.88 -4.91
C ASP A 110 -13.59 8.35 -4.54
N GLU A 111 -14.34 8.62 -3.46
CA GLU A 111 -14.65 9.99 -3.01
C GLU A 111 -13.39 10.65 -2.43
N ALA A 112 -12.63 9.92 -1.63
CA ALA A 112 -11.36 10.39 -1.07
C ALA A 112 -10.19 10.25 -2.06
N SER A 113 -10.38 9.51 -3.17
CA SER A 113 -9.33 9.11 -4.11
C SER A 113 -8.13 8.49 -3.39
N THR A 114 -8.39 7.44 -2.59
CA THR A 114 -7.34 6.74 -1.84
C THR A 114 -7.46 5.23 -1.91
N LEU A 115 -6.31 4.56 -1.94
CA LEU A 115 -6.18 3.13 -1.66
C LEU A 115 -5.62 2.99 -0.24
N THR A 116 -6.33 2.27 0.63
CA THR A 116 -5.88 1.93 1.98
C THR A 116 -5.57 0.45 2.05
N VAL A 117 -4.43 0.10 2.65
CA VAL A 117 -4.03 -1.28 2.92
C VAL A 117 -3.58 -1.40 4.37
N VAL A 118 -3.99 -2.48 5.03
CA VAL A 118 -3.71 -2.73 6.44
C VAL A 118 -3.08 -4.09 6.60
N LYS A 119 -1.98 -4.13 7.35
CA LYS A 119 -1.37 -5.36 7.84
C LYS A 119 -1.23 -5.29 9.36
N THR A 120 -1.66 -6.36 10.00
CA THR A 120 -1.52 -6.63 11.42
C THR A 120 -0.59 -7.81 11.61
N ARG A 121 -0.01 -7.93 12.81
CA ARG A 121 0.84 -9.06 13.12
C ARG A 121 0.03 -10.34 13.10
N GLY A 122 0.49 -11.31 12.30
CA GLY A 122 -0.07 -12.64 12.32
C GLY A 122 -0.01 -13.23 13.73
N VAL A 123 -1.12 -13.83 14.18
CA VAL A 123 -1.13 -14.60 15.42
C VAL A 123 -0.31 -15.86 15.16
N SER A 124 0.94 -15.92 15.65
CA SER A 124 1.68 -17.18 15.67
C SER A 124 0.88 -18.17 16.53
N ALA A 125 0.35 -19.21 15.90
CA ALA A 125 -0.26 -20.35 16.57
C ALA A 125 0.79 -21.16 17.35
#